data_AF-A0A516V814-F1
#
_entry.id   AF-A0A516V814-F1
#
_cell.length_a   1.000
_cell.length_b   1.000
_cell.length_c   1.000
_cell.angle_alpha   90.00
_cell.angle_beta   90.00
_cell.angle_gamma   90.00
#
_symmetry.space_group_name_H-M   'P 1'
#
loop_
_entity.id
_entity.type
_entity.pdbx_description
1 polymer ?
#
loop_
_entity_poly.entity_id
_entity_poly.type
_entity_poly.pdbx_seq_one_letter_code
_entity_poly.pdbx_strand_id
1 'polypeptide(L)'
;MNARNILIVALLLLATLYAFWFARDAHPVAAMLVFALPPTLCAVAVATSRRTAGFWSGVLALAWFSHAVMVAWTRPPERMFAWWALALSLAVVFAASLPGLRARFAKKR
;
A
#
# COMPACT_ATOMS: atom_id res chain seq x y z
N MET A 1 -8.38 14.77 -9.11
CA MET A 1 -8.71 13.60 -8.27
C MET A 1 -8.36 13.90 -6.81
N ASN A 2 -9.25 13.65 -5.86
CA ASN A 2 -8.98 13.86 -4.43
C ASN A 2 -7.90 12.87 -3.93
N ALA A 3 -7.01 13.31 -3.02
CA ALA A 3 -5.93 12.48 -2.46
C ALA A 3 -6.43 11.15 -1.89
N ARG A 4 -7.67 11.16 -1.35
CA ARG A 4 -8.38 9.97 -0.88
C ARG A 4 -8.65 8.94 -1.99
N ASN A 5 -9.04 9.38 -3.18
CA ASN A 5 -9.30 8.47 -4.31
C ASN A 5 -7.99 7.88 -4.84
N ILE A 6 -6.92 8.66 -4.87
CA ILE A 6 -5.58 8.19 -5.24
C ILE A 6 -5.13 7.09 -4.28
N LEU A 7 -5.34 7.30 -2.97
CA LEU A 7 -4.98 6.31 -1.96
C LEU A 7 -5.79 5.01 -2.08
N ILE A 8 -7.11 5.11 -2.32
CA ILE A 8 -7.96 3.92 -2.53
C ILE A 8 -7.51 3.16 -3.78
N VAL A 9 -7.26 3.86 -4.90
CA VAL A 9 -6.80 3.23 -6.15
C VAL A 9 -5.43 2.58 -5.96
N ALA A 10 -4.50 3.25 -5.27
CA ALA A 10 -3.18 2.68 -4.98
C ALA A 10 -3.26 1.43 -4.10
N LEU A 11 -4.13 1.42 -3.08
CA LEU A 11 -4.35 0.25 -2.22
C LEU A 11 -5.00 -0.91 -2.99
N LEU A 12 -5.96 -0.62 -3.87
CA LEU A 12 -6.59 -1.63 -4.71
C LEU A 12 -5.60 -2.23 -5.72
N LEU A 13 -4.79 -1.39 -6.38
CA LEU A 13 -3.72 -1.85 -7.27
C LEU A 13 -2.68 -2.69 -6.53
N LEU A 14 -2.31 -2.30 -5.31
CA LEU A 14 -1.41 -3.07 -4.47
C LEU A 14 -2.02 -4.45 -4.13
N ALA A 15 -3.31 -4.48 -3.78
CA ALA A 15 -4.01 -5.71 -3.46
C ALA A 15 -4.12 -6.66 -4.67
N THR A 16 -4.45 -6.15 -5.87
CA THR A 16 -4.49 -6.97 -7.09
C THR A 16 -3.11 -7.43 -7.51
N LEU A 17 -2.09 -6.60 -7.38
CA LEU A 17 -0.70 -6.99 -7.67
C LEU A 17 -0.26 -8.13 -6.75
N TYR A 18 -0.52 -8.03 -5.45
CA TYR A 18 -0.21 -9.09 -4.50
C TYR A 18 -1.05 -10.35 -4.73
N ALA A 19 -2.34 -10.22 -5.05
CA ALA A 19 -3.19 -11.37 -5.37
C ALA A 19 -2.70 -12.11 -6.62
N PHE A 20 -2.30 -11.39 -7.67
CA PHE A 20 -1.79 -11.98 -8.90
C PHE A 20 -0.42 -12.63 -8.71
N TRP A 21 0.45 -11.99 -7.91
CA TRP A 21 1.79 -12.50 -7.61
C TRP A 21 1.72 -13.76 -6.72
N PHE A 22 0.93 -13.73 -5.64
CA PHE A 22 0.82 -14.86 -4.72
C PHE A 22 -0.11 -15.99 -5.20
N ALA A 23 -0.90 -15.79 -6.25
CA ALA A 23 -1.67 -16.86 -6.88
C ALA A 23 -0.80 -17.99 -7.45
N ARG A 24 0.51 -17.76 -7.59
CA ARG A 24 1.48 -18.76 -8.09
C ARG A 24 2.42 -19.31 -7.01
N ASP A 25 2.24 -18.93 -5.76
CA ASP A 25 3.11 -19.33 -4.65
C ASP A 25 2.62 -20.60 -3.95
N ALA A 26 3.51 -21.30 -3.25
CA ALA A 26 3.22 -22.60 -2.62
C ALA A 26 2.23 -22.52 -1.43
N HIS A 27 2.08 -21.34 -0.82
CA HIS A 27 1.14 -21.08 0.27
C HIS A 27 0.29 -19.82 -0.03
N PRO A 28 -0.63 -19.90 -1.00
CA PRO A 28 -1.35 -18.73 -1.51
C PRO A 28 -2.26 -18.08 -0.45
N VAL A 29 -2.82 -18.89 0.45
CA VAL A 29 -3.77 -18.42 1.47
C VAL A 29 -3.11 -17.59 2.57
N ALA A 30 -1.94 -18.03 3.07
CA ALA A 30 -1.21 -17.33 4.12
C ALA A 30 -0.67 -15.98 3.60
N ALA A 31 -0.16 -15.96 2.36
CA ALA A 31 0.31 -14.74 1.73
C ALA A 31 -0.84 -13.77 1.42
N MET A 32 -2.00 -14.24 0.95
CA MET A 32 -3.17 -13.39 0.75
C MET A 32 -3.69 -12.80 2.08
N LEU A 33 -3.73 -13.59 3.15
CA LEU A 33 -4.15 -13.12 4.49
C LEU A 33 -3.22 -12.03 5.04
N VAL A 34 -1.90 -12.16 4.85
CA VAL A 34 -0.91 -11.24 5.40
C VAL A 34 -0.66 -10.02 4.50
N PHE A 35 -0.75 -10.18 3.18
CA PHE A 35 -0.40 -9.13 2.22
C PHE A 35 -1.58 -8.50 1.48
N ALA A 36 -2.67 -9.23 1.20
CA ALA A 36 -3.82 -8.70 0.45
C ALA A 36 -4.99 -8.24 1.35
N LEU A 37 -5.09 -8.80 2.55
CA LEU A 37 -6.12 -8.45 3.53
C LEU A 37 -5.89 -7.07 4.20
N PRO A 38 -4.67 -6.71 4.66
CA PRO A 38 -4.46 -5.39 5.22
C PRO A 38 -4.65 -4.22 4.23
N PRO A 39 -4.24 -4.27 2.94
CA PRO A 39 -4.53 -3.16 2.02
C PRO A 39 -6.03 -3.05 1.68
N THR A 40 -6.79 -4.16 1.62
CA THR A 40 -8.24 -4.10 1.41
C THR A 40 -8.97 -3.55 2.64
N LEU A 41 -8.57 -3.94 3.85
CA LEU A 41 -9.07 -3.33 5.09
C LEU A 41 -8.73 -1.84 5.18
N CYS A 42 -7.52 -1.44 4.77
CA CYS A 42 -7.15 -0.04 4.67
C CYS A 42 -8.02 0.71 3.65
N ALA A 43 -8.29 0.13 2.48
CA ALA A 43 -9.15 0.75 1.47
C ALA A 43 -10.57 0.97 2.02
N VAL A 44 -11.13 -0.01 2.74
CA VAL A 44 -12.44 0.11 3.40
C VAL A 44 -12.40 1.14 4.55
N ALA A 45 -11.33 1.17 5.35
CA ALA A 45 -11.17 2.15 6.43
C ALA A 45 -11.07 3.59 5.90
N VAL A 46 -10.41 3.77 4.74
CA VAL A 46 -10.32 5.06 4.04
C VAL A 46 -11.67 5.40 3.40
N ALA A 47 -12.39 4.42 2.85
CA ALA A 47 -13.73 4.56 2.28
C ALA A 47 -14.80 4.90 3.35
N THR A 48 -14.61 4.47 4.60
CA THR A 48 -15.45 4.86 5.76
C THR A 48 -14.99 6.15 6.43
N SER A 49 -14.00 6.85 5.85
CA SER A 49 -13.58 8.19 6.25
C SER A 49 -13.09 8.30 7.70
N ARG A 50 -12.56 7.21 8.27
CA ARG A 50 -11.98 7.22 9.63
C ARG A 50 -10.74 8.11 9.67
N ARG A 51 -10.67 9.02 10.66
CA ARG A 51 -9.56 9.98 10.86
C ARG A 51 -8.17 9.31 10.92
N THR A 52 -8.09 8.09 11.44
CA THR A 52 -6.83 7.34 11.60
C THR A 52 -6.47 6.48 10.39
N ALA A 53 -7.36 6.34 9.41
CA ALA A 53 -7.17 5.39 8.30
C ALA A 53 -6.00 5.77 7.38
N GLY A 54 -5.78 7.08 7.14
CA GLY A 54 -4.63 7.55 6.37
C GLY A 54 -3.30 7.21 7.06
N PHE A 55 -3.22 7.48 8.37
CA PHE A 55 -2.02 7.18 9.17
C PHE A 55 -1.66 5.69 9.14
N TRP A 56 -2.62 4.80 9.45
CA TRP A 56 -2.37 3.36 9.45
C TRP A 56 -2.05 2.81 8.06
N SER A 57 -2.68 3.36 7.00
CA SER A 57 -2.33 2.98 5.62
C SER A 57 -0.88 3.32 5.28
N GLY A 58 -0.38 4.47 5.75
CA GLY A 58 1.03 4.85 5.59
C GLY A 58 1.99 3.95 6.38
N VAL A 59 1.65 3.62 7.64
CA VAL A 59 2.46 2.73 8.48
C VAL A 59 2.55 1.33 7.87
N LEU A 60 1.43 0.75 7.42
CA LEU A 60 1.42 -0.56 6.78
C LEU A 60 2.13 -0.55 5.42
N ALA A 61 2.08 0.57 4.69
CA ALA A 61 2.84 0.73 3.46
C ALA A 61 4.35 0.69 3.64
N LEU A 62 4.86 1.03 4.82
CA LEU A 62 6.27 0.83 5.15
C LEU A 62 6.64 -0.66 5.23
N ALA A 63 5.74 -1.49 5.76
CA ALA A 63 5.94 -2.94 5.80
C ALA A 63 5.93 -3.55 4.38
N TRP A 64 5.00 -3.12 3.51
CA TRP A 64 4.97 -3.54 2.10
C TRP A 64 6.21 -3.08 1.33
N PHE A 65 6.68 -1.86 1.58
CA PHE A 65 7.91 -1.35 1.00
C PHE A 65 9.12 -2.21 1.39
N SER A 66 9.31 -2.48 2.68
CA SER A 66 10.43 -3.32 3.16
C SER A 66 10.37 -4.74 2.57
N HIS A 67 9.18 -5.32 2.48
CA HIS A 67 8.99 -6.61 1.82
C HIS A 67 9.35 -6.55 0.32
N ALA A 68 8.88 -5.54 -0.40
CA ALA A 68 9.17 -5.37 -1.81
C ALA A 68 10.68 -5.21 -2.07
N VAL A 69 11.39 -4.44 -1.23
CA VAL A 69 12.85 -4.32 -1.29
C VAL A 69 13.53 -5.67 -1.02
N MET A 70 13.09 -6.40 0.01
CA MET A 70 13.62 -7.73 0.31
C MET A 70 13.48 -8.66 -0.91
N VAL A 71 12.29 -8.72 -1.52
CA VAL A 71 12.04 -9.62 -2.66
C VAL A 71 12.76 -9.17 -3.92
N ALA A 72 12.83 -7.86 -4.20
CA ALA A 72 13.58 -7.33 -5.32
C ALA A 72 15.08 -7.69 -5.25
N TRP A 73 15.65 -7.85 -4.05
CA TRP A 73 17.07 -8.22 -3.92
C TRP A 73 17.32 -9.72 -3.72
N THR A 74 16.35 -10.48 -3.22
CA THR A 74 16.52 -11.92 -2.92
C THR A 74 15.98 -12.86 -4.01
N ARG A 75 14.97 -12.44 -4.79
CA ARG A 75 14.33 -13.30 -5.80
C ARG A 75 14.39 -12.66 -7.21
N PRO A 76 15.44 -12.97 -8.00
CA PRO A 76 15.59 -12.46 -9.36
C PRO A 76 14.37 -12.68 -10.29
N PRO A 77 13.69 -13.84 -10.31
CA PRO A 77 12.59 -14.07 -11.24
C PRO A 77 11.34 -13.23 -10.92
N GLU A 78 11.21 -12.75 -9.68
CA GLU A 78 10.03 -12.01 -9.21
C GLU A 78 10.30 -10.50 -9.10
N ARG A 79 11.51 -10.05 -9.48
CA ARG A 79 11.96 -8.64 -9.36
C ARG A 79 11.00 -7.64 -9.96
N MET A 80 10.43 -7.94 -11.13
CA MET A 80 9.56 -6.98 -11.82
C MET A 80 8.31 -6.67 -10.99
N PHE A 81 7.70 -7.68 -10.39
CA PHE A 81 6.56 -7.51 -9.48
C PHE A 81 6.98 -6.77 -8.20
N ALA A 82 8.18 -7.06 -7.68
CA ALA A 82 8.73 -6.38 -6.52
C ALA A 82 8.92 -4.87 -6.75
N TRP A 83 9.42 -4.46 -7.92
CA TRP A 83 9.54 -3.05 -8.29
C TRP A 83 8.19 -2.34 -8.38
N TRP A 84 7.17 -2.99 -8.93
CA TRP A 84 5.80 -2.45 -8.95
C TRP A 84 5.20 -2.33 -7.54
N ALA A 85 5.38 -3.34 -6.69
CA ALA A 85 4.95 -3.29 -5.29
C ALA A 85 5.64 -2.17 -4.51
N LEU A 86 6.94 -1.96 -4.77
CA LEU A 86 7.74 -0.88 -4.18
C LEU A 86 7.19 0.50 -4.59
N ALA A 87 6.98 0.70 -5.90
CA ALA A 87 6.45 1.96 -6.42
C ALA A 87 5.03 2.26 -5.88
N LEU A 88 4.16 1.25 -5.82
CA LEU A 88 2.81 1.38 -5.25
C LEU A 88 2.85 1.67 -3.74
N SER A 89 3.75 1.03 -2.99
CA SER A 89 3.92 1.29 -1.55
C SER A 89 4.34 2.74 -1.30
N LEU A 90 5.28 3.27 -2.09
CA LEU A 90 5.64 4.69 -2.03
C LEU A 90 4.45 5.60 -2.34
N ALA A 91 3.68 5.28 -3.38
CA ALA A 91 2.48 6.04 -3.74
C ALA A 91 1.47 6.08 -2.59
N VAL A 92 1.26 4.96 -1.87
CA VAL A 92 0.39 4.91 -0.68
C VAL A 92 0.95 5.80 0.44
N VAL A 93 2.26 5.74 0.74
CA VAL A 93 2.89 6.58 1.78
C VAL A 93 2.72 8.07 1.47
N PHE A 94 2.99 8.48 0.23
CA PHE A 94 2.83 9.88 -0.18
C PHE A 94 1.36 10.30 -0.14
N ALA A 95 0.45 9.50 -0.70
CA ALA A 95 -0.98 9.80 -0.69
C ALA A 95 -1.57 9.85 0.73
N ALA A 96 -1.06 9.03 1.66
CA ALA A 96 -1.46 9.00 3.06
C ALA A 96 -0.97 10.24 3.82
N SER A 97 0.24 10.68 3.50
CA SER A 97 0.90 11.80 4.18
C SER A 97 0.42 13.17 3.66
N LEU A 98 -0.03 13.26 2.40
CA LEU A 98 -0.44 14.51 1.75
C LEU A 98 -1.49 15.34 2.51
N PRO A 99 -2.60 14.77 3.05
CA PRO A 99 -3.59 15.52 3.81
C PRO A 99 -3.05 16.06 5.14
N GLY A 100 -2.27 15.24 5.87
CA GLY A 100 -1.64 15.65 7.13
C GLY A 100 -0.56 16.72 6.92
N LEU A 101 0.21 16.60 5.86
CA LEU A 101 1.20 17.59 5.44
C LEU A 101 0.50 18.91 5.07
N ARG A 102 -0.54 18.86 4.23
CA ARG A 102 -1.35 20.05 3.90
C ARG A 102 -1.95 20.71 5.13
N ALA A 103 -2.53 19.96 6.07
CA ALA A 103 -3.10 20.54 7.28
C ALA A 103 -2.05 21.22 8.18
N ARG A 104 -0.84 20.64 8.28
CA ARG A 104 0.26 21.20 9.07
C ARG A 104 0.90 22.43 8.43
N PHE A 105 1.02 22.45 7.09
CA PHE A 105 1.64 23.56 6.35
C PHE A 105 0.64 24.68 5.96
N ALA A 106 -0.66 24.39 5.86
CA ALA A 106 -1.68 25.42 5.60
C ALA A 106 -1.90 26.35 6.80
N LYS A 107 -1.56 25.93 8.02
CA LYS A 107 -1.68 26.74 9.25
C LYS A 107 -0.57 27.79 9.40
N LYS A 108 0.26 28.00 8.37
CA LYS A 108 1.43 28.90 8.39
C LYS A 108 1.27 30.16 7.54
N ARG A 109 0.03 30.60 7.29
CA ARG A 109 -0.28 31.96 6.84
C ARG A 109 -1.24 32.62 7.80
#